data_AF-A0A351JP92-F1
#
_entry.id   AF-A0A351JP92-F1
#
_cell.length_a   1.000
_cell.length_b   1.000
_cell.length_c   1.000
_cell.angle_alpha   90.00
_cell.angle_beta   90.00
_cell.angle_gamma   90.00
#
_symmetry.space_group_name_H-M   'P 1'
#
loop_
_entity.id
_entity.type
_entity.pdbx_description
1 polymer ?
#
loop_
_entity_poly.entity_id
_entity_poly.type
_entity_poly.pdbx_seq_one_letter_code
_entity_poly.pdbx_strand_id
1 'polypeptide(L)'
;MACPAGAVTSAGDSTRRGYFPNDERGEAPRREVRAVEGPRRAEPPAVLVADPTQAKRDLGGEPKFTMLEPMFETAWAWMCSSRRKG
;
A
#
# COMPACT_ATOMS: atom_id res chain seq x y z
N MET A 1 8.38 29.65 22.72
CA MET A 1 9.60 29.06 22.15
C MET A 1 9.20 28.33 20.88
N ALA A 2 9.60 28.84 19.73
CA ALA A 2 9.30 28.28 18.42
C ALA A 2 10.34 27.21 18.07
N CYS A 3 9.90 26.01 17.68
CA CYS A 3 10.77 24.99 17.10
C CYS A 3 11.30 25.51 15.74
N PRO A 4 12.61 25.53 15.49
CA PRO A 4 13.10 25.90 14.18
C PRO A 4 12.70 24.82 13.16
N ALA A 5 12.05 25.28 12.09
CA ALA A 5 11.84 24.49 10.88
C ALA A 5 13.22 24.10 10.32
N GLY A 6 13.62 22.85 10.57
CA GLY A 6 14.81 22.26 9.96
C GLY A 6 14.66 22.29 8.45
N ALA A 7 15.54 23.04 7.80
CA ALA A 7 15.64 23.13 6.36
C ALA A 7 15.78 21.73 5.75
N VAL A 8 14.89 21.40 4.81
CA VAL A 8 15.06 20.25 3.90
C VAL A 8 16.27 20.56 3.02
N THR A 9 17.45 20.12 3.44
CA THR A 9 18.63 20.08 2.56
C THR A 9 18.50 18.85 1.67
N SER A 10 18.17 19.11 0.41
CA SER A 10 18.30 18.19 -0.72
C SER A 10 19.62 17.42 -0.68
N ALA A 11 19.54 16.10 -0.53
CA ALA A 11 20.62 15.18 -0.83
C ALA A 11 20.02 13.86 -1.33
N GLY A 12 19.97 13.71 -2.66
CA GLY A 12 19.66 12.45 -3.35
C GLY A 12 18.18 12.24 -3.69
N ASP A 13 17.83 12.37 -4.96
CA ASP A 13 16.54 11.93 -5.51
C ASP A 13 16.48 10.39 -5.50
N SER A 14 16.14 9.78 -4.36
CA SER A 14 15.97 8.32 -4.19
C SER A 14 14.58 7.85 -4.61
N THR A 15 14.06 8.35 -5.73
CA THR A 15 12.75 7.92 -6.25
C THR A 15 12.80 6.43 -6.66
N ARG A 16 12.26 5.51 -5.84
CA ARG A 16 12.01 4.13 -6.28
C ARG A 16 10.79 4.10 -7.20
N ARG A 17 10.92 3.40 -8.33
CA ARG A 17 9.80 3.11 -9.24
C ARG A 17 9.15 1.78 -8.87
N GLY A 18 7.84 1.81 -8.63
CA GLY A 18 6.99 0.63 -8.47
C GLY A 18 5.89 0.60 -9.54
N TYR A 19 5.37 -0.59 -9.80
CA TYR A 19 4.28 -0.84 -10.76
C TYR A 19 3.11 -1.50 -10.03
N PHE A 20 1.88 -1.07 -10.30
CA PHE A 20 0.70 -1.83 -9.90
C PHE A 20 0.52 -3.08 -10.78
N PRO A 21 0.12 -4.23 -10.22
CA PRO A 21 -0.27 -5.40 -10.99
C PRO A 21 -1.49 -5.07 -11.85
N ASN A 22 -1.57 -5.70 -13.03
CA ASN A 22 -2.63 -5.48 -14.01
C ASN A 22 -4.00 -5.88 -13.43
N ASP A 23 -5.07 -5.26 -13.90
CA ASP A 23 -6.42 -5.78 -13.66
C ASP A 23 -6.67 -7.04 -14.51
N GLU A 24 -7.70 -7.81 -14.15
CA GLU A 24 -8.17 -9.03 -14.83
C GLU A 24 -8.45 -8.84 -16.34
N ARG A 25 -8.49 -7.58 -16.81
CA ARG A 25 -8.76 -7.18 -18.19
C ARG A 25 -7.49 -6.94 -19.00
N GLY A 26 -6.31 -6.98 -18.37
CA GLY A 26 -5.03 -6.70 -19.03
C GLY A 26 -4.89 -5.27 -19.56
N GLU A 27 -5.77 -4.35 -19.13
CA GLU A 27 -5.97 -3.03 -19.75
C GLU A 27 -5.58 -1.89 -18.80
N ALA A 28 -5.45 -2.17 -17.49
CA ALA A 28 -4.98 -1.13 -16.57
C ALA A 28 -3.54 -0.74 -16.94
N PRO A 29 -3.28 0.52 -17.34
CA PRO A 29 -1.93 0.94 -17.66
C PRO A 29 -1.09 0.76 -16.40
N ARG A 30 0.11 0.20 -16.59
CA ARG A 30 1.16 0.07 -15.58
C ARG A 30 1.48 1.47 -15.04
N ARG A 31 0.66 1.95 -14.11
CA ARG A 31 0.75 3.33 -13.60
C ARG A 31 1.93 3.36 -12.67
N GLU A 32 2.91 4.17 -13.05
CA GLU A 32 4.07 4.40 -12.21
C GLU A 32 3.64 5.08 -10.92
N VAL A 33 3.99 4.45 -9.81
CA VAL A 33 3.85 5.07 -8.50
C VAL A 33 5.18 5.70 -8.15
N ARG A 34 5.21 7.04 -8.12
CA ARG A 34 6.37 7.77 -7.64
C ARG A 34 6.45 7.63 -6.12
N ALA A 35 7.39 6.81 -5.64
CA ALA A 35 7.71 6.74 -4.21
C ALA A 35 8.76 7.81 -3.87
N VAL A 36 8.52 8.57 -2.80
CA VAL A 36 9.48 9.53 -2.24
C VAL A 36 9.84 9.06 -0.84
N GLU A 37 11.13 8.89 -0.58
CA GLU A 37 11.60 8.48 0.74
C GLU A 37 11.48 9.64 1.74
N GLY A 38 11.05 9.34 2.96
CA GLY A 38 10.86 10.30 4.03
C GLY A 38 11.34 9.72 5.37
N PRO A 39 11.45 10.56 6.42
CA PRO A 39 11.90 10.10 7.73
C PRO A 39 10.98 9.00 8.27
N ARG A 40 11.59 7.96 8.87
CA ARG A 40 10.84 6.85 9.48
C ARG A 40 9.94 7.37 10.60
N ARG A 41 8.67 6.95 10.61
CA ARG A 41 7.77 7.23 11.74
C ARG A 41 8.27 6.50 12.99
N ALA A 42 8.29 7.18 14.13
CA ALA A 42 8.85 6.66 15.39
C ALA A 42 8.11 5.44 15.97
N GLU A 43 6.85 5.24 15.58
CA GLU A 43 5.88 4.53 16.41
C GLU A 43 5.68 3.02 16.11
N PRO A 44 5.75 2.49 14.86
CA PRO A 44 5.52 1.06 14.65
C PRO A 44 6.82 0.22 14.55
N PRO A 45 6.78 -1.06 14.96
CA PRO A 45 7.86 -2.00 14.72
C PRO A 45 8.13 -2.16 13.22
N ALA A 46 9.30 -2.68 12.87
CA ALA A 46 9.68 -2.86 11.46
C ALA A 46 8.75 -3.84 10.71
N VAL A 47 8.15 -4.79 11.42
CA VAL A 47 7.23 -5.79 10.89
C VAL A 47 6.10 -6.02 11.89
N LEU A 48 4.86 -6.10 11.39
CA LEU A 48 3.68 -6.40 12.18
C LEU A 48 2.79 -7.37 11.39
N VAL A 49 2.80 -8.65 11.79
CA VAL A 49 2.04 -9.73 11.16
C VAL A 49 1.32 -10.52 12.25
N ALA A 50 0.03 -10.79 12.06
CA ALA A 50 -0.79 -11.54 13.00
C ALA A 50 -0.78 -13.06 12.70
N ASP A 51 -0.89 -13.88 13.73
CA ASP A 51 -1.13 -15.33 13.60
C ASP A 51 -2.65 -15.62 13.53
N PRO A 52 -3.18 -16.15 12.42
CA PRO A 52 -4.60 -16.44 12.27
C PRO A 52 -5.03 -17.78 12.88
N THR A 53 -4.12 -18.55 13.50
CA THR A 53 -4.40 -19.92 13.97
C THR A 53 -5.60 -20.01 14.90
N GLN A 54 -5.75 -19.09 15.85
CA GLN A 54 -6.88 -19.09 16.78
C GLN A 54 -8.21 -18.84 16.08
N ALA A 55 -8.27 -17.84 15.20
CA ALA A 55 -9.49 -17.53 14.44
C ALA A 55 -9.93 -18.68 13.53
N LYS A 56 -8.99 -19.38 12.90
CA LYS A 56 -9.28 -20.58 12.09
C LYS A 56 -9.90 -21.70 12.92
N ARG A 57 -9.37 -21.94 14.12
CA ARG A 57 -9.86 -23.01 15.02
C ARG A 57 -11.23 -22.70 15.60
N ASP A 58 -11.39 -21.51 16.16
CA ASP A 58 -12.54 -21.19 17.01
C ASP A 58 -13.75 -20.69 16.20
N LEU A 59 -13.48 -20.03 15.07
CA LEU A 59 -14.52 -19.44 14.21
C LEU A 59 -14.73 -20.20 12.90
N GLY A 60 -13.88 -21.20 12.61
CA GLY A 60 -13.87 -21.90 11.31
C GLY A 60 -13.55 -20.99 10.13
N GLY A 61 -12.96 -19.81 10.39
CA GLY A 61 -12.76 -18.78 9.38
C GLY A 61 -11.54 -19.07 8.51
N GLU A 62 -11.76 -19.37 7.22
CA GLU A 62 -10.68 -19.47 6.24
C GLU A 62 -10.65 -18.22 5.32
N PRO A 63 -9.56 -17.44 5.29
CA PRO A 63 -9.46 -16.26 4.44
C PRO A 63 -9.47 -16.67 2.96
N LYS A 64 -10.41 -16.09 2.20
CA LYS A 64 -10.56 -16.37 0.76
C LYS A 64 -9.45 -15.75 -0.09
N PHE A 65 -8.91 -14.62 0.34
CA PHE A 65 -7.83 -13.90 -0.34
C PHE A 65 -6.60 -13.94 0.55
N THR A 66 -5.61 -14.74 0.19
CA THR A 66 -4.33 -14.88 0.90
C THR A 66 -3.15 -14.29 0.12
N MET A 67 -3.37 -13.97 -1.15
CA MET A 67 -2.41 -13.32 -2.04
C MET A 67 -2.69 -11.82 -2.11
N LEU A 68 -1.64 -11.03 -2.34
CA LEU A 68 -1.76 -9.57 -2.40
C LEU A 68 -2.44 -9.09 -3.68
N GLU A 69 -2.18 -9.77 -4.80
CA GLU A 69 -2.69 -9.44 -6.14
C GLU A 69 -4.22 -9.25 -6.15
N PRO A 70 -5.05 -10.22 -5.72
CA PRO A 70 -6.51 -10.05 -5.74
C PRO A 70 -7.01 -8.97 -4.77
N MET A 71 -6.29 -8.72 -3.67
CA MET A 71 -6.64 -7.63 -2.74
C MET A 71 -6.43 -6.27 -3.42
N PHE A 72 -5.35 -6.11 -4.17
CA PHE A 72 -5.07 -4.88 -4.92
C PHE A 72 -6.03 -4.68 -6.09
N GLU A 73 -6.31 -5.74 -6.86
CA GLU A 73 -7.24 -5.69 -8.01
C GLU A 73 -8.62 -5.18 -7.59
N THR A 74 -9.20 -5.77 -6.54
CA THR A 74 -10.53 -5.38 -6.04
C THR A 74 -10.55 -3.94 -5.52
N ALA A 75 -9.52 -3.52 -4.78
CA ALA A 75 -9.39 -2.15 -4.30
C ALA A 75 -9.24 -1.13 -5.45
N TRP A 76 -8.45 -1.47 -6.47
CA TRP A 76 -8.22 -0.60 -7.63
C TRP A 76 -9.47 -0.44 -8.49
N ALA A 77 -10.19 -1.53 -8.74
CA ALA A 77 -11.46 -1.51 -9.46
C ALA A 77 -12.49 -0.59 -8.77
N TRP A 78 -12.59 -0.69 -7.44
CA TRP A 78 -13.44 0.21 -6.64
C TRP A 78 -13.00 1.68 -6.78
N MET A 79 -11.71 1.97 -6.61
CA MET A 79 -11.17 3.33 -6.71
C MET A 79 -11.44 3.94 -8.09
N CYS A 80 -11.19 3.20 -9.17
CA CYS A 80 -11.40 3.67 -10.54
C CYS A 80 -12.89 3.88 -10.87
N SER A 81 -13.78 3.02 -10.36
CA SER A 81 -15.22 3.16 -10.54
C SER A 81 -15.77 4.39 -9.81
N SER A 82 -15.32 4.61 -8.56
CA SER A 82 -15.74 5.76 -7.74
C SER A 82 -15.36 7.11 -8.36
N ARG A 83 -14.26 7.15 -9.11
CA ARG A 83 -13.75 8.35 -9.79
C ARG A 83 -14.49 8.70 -11.07
N ARG A 84 -15.41 7.85 -11.54
CA ARG A 84 -16.23 8.06 -12.75
C ARG A 84 -17.60 8.70 -12.46
N LYS A 85 -17.95 8.95 -11.19
CA LYS A 85 -19.12 9.77 -10.82
C LYS A 85 -18.67 11.23 -10.73
N GLY A 86 -18.67 11.91 -11.88
CA GLY A 86 -18.40 13.34 -12.04
C GLY A 86 -18.88 13.77 -13.40
#